data_AF-A0AA38TZS1-F1
#
_entry.id   AF-A0AA38TZS1-F1
#
_cell.length_a   1.000
_cell.length_b   1.000
_cell.length_c   1.000
_cell.angle_alpha   90.00
_cell.angle_beta   90.00
_cell.angle_gamma   90.00
#
_symmetry.space_group_name_H-M   'P 1'
#
loop_
_entity.id
_entity.type
_entity.pdbx_description
1 polymer ?
#
loop_
_entity_poly.entity_id
_entity_poly.type
_entity_poly.pdbx_seq_one_letter_code
_entity_poly.pdbx_strand_id
1 'polypeptide(L)'
;MLMFIFTAQICFGDTDHRDILAINSLYAALGYPPLPGWLVSGGDPCAEGWQGVQCVNSNITGIILNGANLGGELGENLGAFVSIIQIDLSNNRIGGPIPSNLPLTIKILTLSGNLLTGSIPDSISNLGQMTDLDFSANNLSGPLPPSMANLASLTTLHLQDNHLTGLLDVLQDLPLIALDVENNLFSGPIPSKLLVIPNFR
;
A
#
# COMPACT_ATOMS: atom_id res chain seq x y z
N MET A 1 -52.17 -16.49 -10.35
CA MET A 1 -51.31 -17.31 -9.47
C MET A 1 -49.91 -17.29 -10.07
N LEU A 2 -49.14 -16.24 -9.81
CA LEU A 2 -47.78 -16.13 -10.34
C LEU A 2 -46.82 -16.88 -9.41
N MET A 3 -46.16 -17.89 -9.98
CA MET A 3 -45.02 -18.58 -9.41
C MET A 3 -43.84 -17.61 -9.34
N PHE A 4 -43.36 -17.29 -8.14
CA PHE A 4 -42.02 -16.75 -7.96
C PHE A 4 -41.05 -17.93 -7.93
N ILE A 5 -40.26 -18.07 -8.99
CA ILE A 5 -39.12 -18.97 -9.01
C ILE A 5 -38.03 -18.29 -8.17
N PHE A 6 -37.85 -18.74 -6.93
CA PHE A 6 -36.64 -18.43 -6.18
C PHE A 6 -35.50 -19.19 -6.82
N THR A 7 -34.69 -18.51 -7.63
CA THR A 7 -33.33 -19.00 -7.91
C THR A 7 -32.57 -18.95 -6.59
N ALA A 8 -32.10 -20.11 -6.12
CA ALA A 8 -31.25 -20.20 -4.95
C ALA A 8 -30.00 -19.34 -5.18
N GLN A 9 -29.96 -18.16 -4.57
CA GLN A 9 -28.74 -17.38 -4.47
C GLN A 9 -27.81 -18.19 -3.58
N ILE A 10 -26.72 -18.67 -4.16
CA ILE A 10 -25.61 -19.21 -3.39
C ILE A 10 -25.15 -18.06 -2.50
N CYS A 11 -25.36 -18.16 -1.19
CA CYS A 11 -24.78 -17.22 -0.22
C CYS A 11 -23.26 -17.43 -0.23
N PHE A 12 -22.56 -16.76 -1.15
CA PHE A 12 -21.21 -16.32 -0.86
C PHE A 12 -21.33 -15.37 0.33
N GLY A 13 -20.50 -15.54 1.36
CA GLY A 13 -20.55 -14.66 2.53
C GLY A 13 -20.41 -13.20 2.11
N ASP A 14 -21.07 -12.28 2.80
CA ASP A 14 -20.87 -10.86 2.52
C ASP A 14 -19.44 -10.45 2.88
N THR A 15 -18.89 -9.47 2.16
CA THR A 15 -17.58 -8.90 2.49
C THR A 15 -17.58 -8.35 3.92
N ASP A 16 -16.48 -8.51 4.68
CA ASP A 16 -16.37 -7.99 6.06
C ASP A 16 -16.70 -6.49 6.07
N HIS A 17 -17.60 -6.09 6.97
CA HIS A 17 -18.08 -4.71 7.03
C HIS A 17 -16.95 -3.69 7.25
N ARG A 18 -15.87 -4.07 7.95
CA ARG A 18 -14.69 -3.20 8.13
C ARG A 18 -13.94 -2.99 6.83
N ASP A 19 -13.81 -4.02 6.01
CA ASP A 19 -13.20 -3.93 4.68
C ASP A 19 -14.04 -3.03 3.77
N ILE A 20 -15.38 -3.13 3.83
CA ILE A 20 -16.30 -2.25 3.10
C ILE A 20 -16.12 -0.79 3.52
N LEU A 21 -16.06 -0.50 4.83
CA LEU A 21 -15.84 0.86 5.32
C LEU A 21 -14.46 1.40 4.92
N ALA A 22 -13.42 0.57 4.99
CA ALA A 22 -12.06 0.93 4.62
C ALA A 22 -11.97 1.31 3.13
N ILE A 23 -12.50 0.47 2.24
CA ILE A 23 -12.45 0.73 0.79
C ILE A 23 -13.32 1.91 0.38
N ASN A 24 -14.49 2.10 0.99
CA ASN A 24 -15.34 3.27 0.74
C ASN A 24 -14.67 4.57 1.21
N SER A 25 -13.96 4.52 2.34
CA SER A 25 -13.18 5.67 2.81
C SER A 25 -11.99 5.96 1.91
N LEU A 26 -11.29 4.93 1.42
CA LEU A 26 -10.21 5.10 0.44
C LEU A 26 -10.75 5.72 -0.85
N TYR A 27 -11.90 5.24 -1.34
CA TYR A 27 -12.54 5.79 -2.52
C TYR A 27 -12.82 7.29 -2.39
N ALA A 28 -13.39 7.70 -1.26
CA ALA A 28 -13.71 9.09 -0.97
C ALA A 28 -12.44 9.98 -0.94
N ALA A 29 -11.30 9.43 -0.52
CA ALA A 29 -10.03 10.16 -0.42
C ALA A 29 -9.30 10.34 -1.77
N LEU A 30 -9.41 9.38 -2.69
CA LEU A 30 -8.70 9.39 -3.99
C LEU A 30 -9.21 10.44 -5.00
N GLY A 31 -10.31 11.13 -4.71
CA GLY A 31 -10.71 12.38 -5.38
C GLY A 31 -11.24 12.29 -6.83
N TYR A 32 -10.64 11.51 -7.74
CA TYR A 32 -11.03 11.31 -9.16
C TYR A 32 -10.05 10.35 -9.89
N PRO A 33 -10.42 9.60 -10.97
CA PRO A 33 -11.76 9.41 -11.55
C PRO A 33 -12.64 8.46 -10.72
N PRO A 34 -13.98 8.50 -10.91
CA PRO A 34 -14.85 7.45 -10.40
C PRO A 34 -14.40 6.10 -10.95
N LEU A 35 -14.18 5.14 -10.05
CA LEU A 35 -13.86 3.78 -10.43
C LEU A 35 -15.16 2.99 -10.63
N PRO A 36 -15.31 2.25 -11.74
CA PRO A 36 -16.42 1.33 -11.93
C PRO A 36 -16.67 0.43 -10.72
N GLY A 37 -17.90 0.48 -10.20
CA GLY A 37 -18.34 -0.29 -9.04
C GLY A 37 -18.04 0.35 -7.69
N TRP A 38 -17.09 1.29 -7.59
CA TRP A 38 -16.75 1.89 -6.31
C TRP A 38 -17.84 2.89 -5.89
N LEU A 39 -18.48 2.60 -4.75
CA LEU A 39 -19.53 3.42 -4.17
C LEU A 39 -19.03 4.10 -2.89
N VAL A 40 -19.44 5.34 -2.65
CA VAL A 40 -19.08 6.07 -1.41
C VAL A 40 -19.81 5.47 -0.19
N SER A 41 -20.90 4.75 -0.41
CA SER A 41 -21.66 4.04 0.62
C SER A 41 -22.43 2.88 0.00
N GLY A 42 -22.45 1.75 0.71
CA GLY A 42 -23.10 0.51 0.26
C GLY A 42 -22.27 -0.28 -0.76
N GLY A 43 -22.90 -1.33 -1.30
CA GLY A 43 -22.28 -2.31 -2.20
C GLY A 43 -21.45 -3.37 -1.48
N ASP A 44 -21.24 -4.49 -2.18
CA ASP A 44 -20.34 -5.56 -1.74
C ASP A 44 -19.17 -5.67 -2.73
N PRO A 45 -17.95 -5.24 -2.37
CA PRO A 45 -16.81 -5.22 -3.28
C PRO A 45 -16.47 -6.58 -3.90
N CYS A 46 -16.62 -7.66 -3.14
CA CYS A 46 -16.31 -9.01 -3.60
C CYS A 46 -17.47 -9.62 -4.41
N ALA A 47 -18.72 -9.44 -3.98
CA ALA A 47 -19.87 -10.01 -4.67
C ALA A 47 -20.20 -9.27 -5.98
N GLU A 48 -19.93 -7.97 -6.04
CA GLU A 48 -20.18 -7.13 -7.21
C GLU A 48 -18.96 -7.01 -8.15
N GLY A 49 -17.79 -7.51 -7.72
CA GLY A 49 -16.57 -7.53 -8.54
C GLY A 49 -16.03 -6.14 -8.83
N TRP A 50 -15.81 -5.34 -7.79
CA TRP A 50 -15.33 -3.96 -7.93
C TRP A 50 -13.97 -3.92 -8.64
N GLN A 51 -13.79 -2.92 -9.52
CA GLN A 51 -12.58 -2.80 -10.31
C GLN A 51 -11.33 -2.76 -9.40
N GLY A 52 -10.34 -3.59 -9.73
CA GLY A 52 -9.07 -3.66 -9.01
C GLY A 52 -9.14 -4.36 -7.66
N VAL A 53 -10.32 -4.78 -7.19
CA VAL A 53 -10.47 -5.49 -5.91
C VAL A 53 -10.31 -6.99 -6.14
N GLN A 54 -9.38 -7.59 -5.41
CA GLN A 54 -9.17 -9.04 -5.39
C GLN A 54 -9.73 -9.62 -4.11
N CYS A 55 -10.49 -10.70 -4.24
CA CYS A 55 -11.14 -11.36 -3.12
C CYS A 55 -10.85 -12.85 -3.06
N VAL A 56 -10.72 -13.36 -1.83
CA VAL A 56 -10.65 -14.80 -1.53
C VAL A 56 -11.66 -15.11 -0.44
N ASN A 57 -12.65 -15.95 -0.74
CA ASN A 57 -13.74 -16.29 0.20
C ASN A 57 -14.40 -15.05 0.83
N SER A 58 -14.71 -14.04 0.01
CA SER A 58 -15.32 -12.75 0.42
C SER A 58 -14.44 -11.85 1.29
N ASN A 59 -13.17 -12.17 1.47
CA ASN A 59 -12.21 -11.26 2.09
C ASN A 59 -11.46 -10.48 1.01
N ILE A 60 -11.33 -9.15 1.18
CA ILE A 60 -10.49 -8.34 0.30
C ILE A 60 -9.02 -8.66 0.61
N THR A 61 -8.33 -9.29 -0.35
CA THR A 61 -6.93 -9.67 -0.21
C THR A 61 -6.00 -8.74 -1.00
N GLY A 62 -6.52 -8.04 -2.01
CA GLY A 62 -5.73 -7.18 -2.86
C GLY A 62 -6.51 -5.98 -3.41
N ILE A 63 -5.82 -4.85 -3.56
CA ILE A 63 -6.31 -3.69 -4.32
C ILE A 63 -5.23 -3.35 -5.37
N ILE A 64 -5.53 -3.55 -6.64
CA ILE A 64 -4.60 -3.38 -7.77
C ILE A 64 -5.21 -2.36 -8.74
N LEU A 65 -4.70 -1.12 -8.69
CA LEU A 65 -5.18 0.01 -9.48
C LEU A 65 -4.00 0.79 -10.09
N ASN A 66 -3.01 0.07 -10.61
CA ASN A 66 -1.89 0.65 -11.35
C ASN A 66 -2.40 1.48 -12.55
N GLY A 67 -1.90 2.71 -12.70
CA GLY A 67 -2.21 3.51 -13.89
C GLY A 67 -3.67 3.95 -14.02
N ALA A 68 -4.46 3.89 -12.94
CA ALA A 68 -5.89 4.18 -12.94
C ALA A 68 -6.23 5.69 -12.95
N ASN A 69 -5.20 6.55 -13.09
CA ASN A 69 -5.32 8.01 -13.11
C ASN A 69 -5.91 8.59 -11.80
N LEU A 70 -5.79 7.86 -10.70
CA LEU A 70 -6.30 8.24 -9.38
C LEU A 70 -5.57 9.47 -8.84
N GLY A 71 -6.29 10.39 -8.20
CA GLY A 71 -5.74 11.58 -7.57
C GLY A 71 -5.92 11.56 -6.06
N GLY A 72 -6.11 12.74 -5.47
CA GLY A 72 -6.46 12.88 -4.06
C GLY A 72 -5.36 12.39 -3.13
N GLU A 73 -5.74 11.73 -2.04
CA GLU A 73 -4.85 11.21 -1.01
C GLU A 73 -5.27 9.78 -0.59
N LEU A 74 -4.43 9.09 0.17
CA LEU A 74 -4.70 7.72 0.65
C LEU A 74 -5.73 7.66 1.80
N GLY A 75 -5.81 8.73 2.61
CA GLY A 75 -6.62 8.77 3.83
C GLY A 75 -6.12 7.88 4.97
N GLU A 76 -6.65 8.06 6.18
CA GLU A 76 -6.14 7.42 7.41
C GLU A 76 -6.85 6.09 7.78
N ASN A 77 -7.79 5.60 6.97
CA ASN A 77 -8.61 4.43 7.29
C ASN A 77 -8.11 3.11 6.69
N LEU A 78 -6.95 3.10 6.04
CA LEU A 78 -6.39 1.88 5.45
C LEU A 78 -6.14 0.78 6.51
N GLY A 79 -5.81 1.15 7.74
CA GLY A 79 -5.60 0.20 8.84
C GLY A 79 -6.83 -0.65 9.23
N ALA A 80 -8.02 -0.32 8.72
CA ALA A 80 -9.24 -1.08 9.01
C ALA A 80 -9.38 -2.37 8.18
N PHE A 81 -8.59 -2.53 7.10
CA PHE A 81 -8.61 -3.76 6.32
C PHE A 81 -8.11 -4.94 7.16
N VAL A 82 -8.88 -6.04 7.13
CA VAL A 82 -8.70 -7.18 8.02
C VAL A 82 -7.88 -8.29 7.37
N SER A 83 -7.98 -8.41 6.04
CA SER A 83 -7.43 -9.53 5.28
C SER A 83 -6.55 -9.09 4.11
N ILE A 84 -6.30 -7.79 3.96
CA ILE A 84 -5.54 -7.28 2.82
C ILE A 84 -4.08 -7.68 2.91
N ILE A 85 -3.55 -8.17 1.80
CA ILE A 85 -2.18 -8.67 1.68
C ILE A 85 -1.38 -7.75 0.75
N GLN A 86 -2.02 -7.23 -0.30
CA GLN A 86 -1.37 -6.43 -1.32
C GLN A 86 -2.16 -5.17 -1.64
N ILE A 87 -1.46 -4.03 -1.70
CA ILE A 87 -1.98 -2.80 -2.30
C ILE A 87 -0.98 -2.34 -3.36
N ASP A 88 -1.43 -2.21 -4.59
CA ASP A 88 -0.70 -1.60 -5.69
C ASP A 88 -1.51 -0.44 -6.26
N LEU A 89 -1.07 0.78 -5.95
CA LEU A 89 -1.61 2.04 -6.46
C LEU A 89 -0.55 2.79 -7.28
N SER A 90 0.41 2.08 -7.87
CA SER A 90 1.49 2.72 -8.62
C SER A 90 1.01 3.46 -9.87
N ASN A 91 1.82 4.41 -10.33
CA ASN A 91 1.61 5.17 -11.56
C ASN A 91 0.27 5.93 -11.57
N ASN A 92 -0.09 6.53 -10.45
CA ASN A 92 -1.25 7.41 -10.31
C ASN A 92 -0.79 8.86 -10.06
N ARG A 93 -1.69 9.70 -9.57
CA ARG A 93 -1.45 11.10 -9.21
C ARG A 93 -1.82 11.36 -7.75
N ILE A 94 -1.69 10.33 -6.91
CA ILE A 94 -2.04 10.38 -5.50
C ILE A 94 -1.01 11.26 -4.79
N GLY A 95 -1.48 12.29 -4.09
CA GLY A 95 -0.67 13.20 -3.32
C GLY A 95 -0.85 13.02 -1.82
N GLY A 96 -0.45 14.04 -1.06
CA GLY A 96 -0.52 14.01 0.40
C GLY A 96 0.53 13.09 1.03
N PRO A 97 0.49 12.92 2.37
CA PRO A 97 1.41 12.05 3.09
C PRO A 97 1.03 10.57 2.99
N ILE A 98 2.00 9.69 3.27
CA ILE A 98 1.70 8.30 3.59
C ILE A 98 1.00 8.28 4.97
N PRO A 99 -0.20 7.68 5.10
CA PRO A 99 -0.95 7.70 6.34
C PRO A 99 -0.25 6.88 7.41
N SER A 100 -0.46 7.27 8.66
CA SER A 100 0.15 6.59 9.81
C SER A 100 -0.50 5.25 10.13
N ASN A 101 -1.73 5.03 9.66
CA ASN A 101 -2.51 3.83 9.95
C ASN A 101 -2.64 2.94 8.71
N LEU A 102 -1.58 2.17 8.43
CA LEU A 102 -1.54 1.18 7.35
C LEU A 102 -2.05 -0.20 7.85
N PRO A 103 -2.56 -1.08 6.96
CA PRO A 103 -3.10 -2.38 7.35
C PRO A 103 -2.00 -3.31 7.87
N LEU A 104 -2.15 -3.82 9.08
CA LEU A 104 -1.12 -4.66 9.73
C LEU A 104 -0.88 -6.01 9.03
N THR A 105 -1.83 -6.46 8.19
CA THR A 105 -1.74 -7.72 7.43
C THR A 105 -1.00 -7.58 6.10
N ILE A 106 -0.67 -6.35 5.69
CA ILE A 106 -0.08 -6.10 4.38
C ILE A 106 1.33 -6.70 4.28
N LYS A 107 1.62 -7.27 3.11
CA LYS A 107 2.92 -7.83 2.75
C LYS A 107 3.59 -7.08 1.62
N ILE A 108 2.78 -6.58 0.69
CA ILE A 108 3.25 -5.90 -0.52
C ILE A 108 2.53 -4.56 -0.59
N LEU A 109 3.30 -3.47 -0.54
CA LEU A 109 2.78 -2.12 -0.69
C LEU A 109 3.57 -1.38 -1.77
N THR A 110 2.89 -1.09 -2.87
CA THR A 110 3.47 -0.44 -4.05
C THR A 110 2.73 0.87 -4.31
N LEU A 111 3.40 1.98 -4.04
CA LEU A 111 2.90 3.35 -4.24
C LEU A 111 3.77 4.15 -5.22
N SER A 112 4.62 3.46 -5.99
CA SER A 112 5.59 4.11 -6.86
C SER A 112 4.97 4.93 -7.98
N GLY A 113 5.67 5.99 -8.43
CA GLY A 113 5.17 6.84 -9.52
C GLY A 113 3.90 7.60 -9.13
N ASN A 114 3.91 8.25 -7.99
CA ASN A 114 2.82 9.11 -7.48
C ASN A 114 3.38 10.50 -7.13
N LEU A 115 2.57 11.31 -6.43
CA LEU A 115 2.91 12.66 -5.97
C LEU A 115 2.97 12.72 -4.44
N LEU A 116 3.27 11.61 -3.77
CA LEU A 116 3.29 11.53 -2.31
C LEU A 116 4.37 12.44 -1.74
N THR A 117 4.06 13.09 -0.62
CA THR A 117 4.92 14.08 0.04
C THR A 117 5.11 13.76 1.52
N GLY A 118 5.90 14.56 2.23
CA GLY A 118 6.16 14.35 3.65
C GLY A 118 7.15 13.20 3.91
N SER A 119 7.23 12.77 5.17
CA SER A 119 8.14 11.70 5.60
C SER A 119 7.47 10.33 5.62
N ILE A 120 8.27 9.27 5.53
CA ILE A 120 7.80 7.91 5.81
C ILE A 120 7.46 7.84 7.30
N PRO A 121 6.23 7.45 7.69
CA PRO A 121 5.81 7.46 9.09
C PRO A 121 6.48 6.35 9.91
N ASP A 122 6.77 6.61 11.19
CA ASP A 122 7.37 5.64 12.12
C ASP A 122 6.53 4.37 12.28
N SER A 123 5.22 4.47 12.07
CA SER A 123 4.27 3.36 12.12
C SER A 123 4.46 2.32 11.02
N ILE A 124 5.31 2.59 10.02
CA ILE A 124 5.73 1.57 9.05
C ILE A 124 6.28 0.34 9.76
N SER A 125 6.93 0.52 10.92
CA SER A 125 7.47 -0.56 11.76
C SER A 125 6.42 -1.53 12.32
N ASN A 126 5.14 -1.16 12.31
CA ASN A 126 4.05 -2.05 12.75
C ASN A 126 3.72 -3.13 11.70
N LEU A 127 4.22 -3.00 10.47
CA LEU A 127 3.92 -3.88 9.35
C LEU A 127 4.82 -5.12 9.38
N GLY A 128 4.71 -5.93 10.43
CA GLY A 128 5.61 -7.07 10.68
C GLY A 128 5.58 -8.18 9.61
N GLN A 129 4.57 -8.18 8.73
CA GLN A 129 4.46 -9.12 7.60
C GLN A 129 4.98 -8.54 6.28
N MET A 130 5.40 -7.28 6.24
CA MET A 130 5.88 -6.60 5.03
C MET A 130 7.11 -7.30 4.45
N THR A 131 7.03 -7.68 3.18
CA THR A 131 8.13 -8.27 2.41
C THR A 131 8.62 -7.36 1.29
N ASP A 132 7.72 -6.58 0.69
CA ASP A 132 8.00 -5.75 -0.48
C ASP A 132 7.40 -4.36 -0.30
N LEU A 133 8.27 -3.36 -0.28
CA LEU A 133 7.90 -1.96 -0.14
C LEU A 133 8.48 -1.15 -1.31
N ASP A 134 7.61 -0.53 -2.09
CA ASP A 134 8.02 0.32 -3.20
C ASP A 134 7.36 1.69 -3.10
N PHE A 135 8.16 2.68 -2.71
CA PHE A 135 7.80 4.10 -2.63
C PHE A 135 8.58 4.95 -3.64
N SER A 136 9.23 4.31 -4.62
CA SER A 136 10.06 5.00 -5.61
C SER A 136 9.27 6.02 -6.45
N ALA A 137 9.95 6.97 -7.07
CA ALA A 137 9.36 7.99 -7.94
C ALA A 137 8.19 8.74 -7.28
N ASN A 138 8.48 9.41 -6.17
CA ASN A 138 7.56 10.26 -5.41
C ASN A 138 8.28 11.55 -4.96
N ASN A 139 7.64 12.35 -4.12
CA ASN A 139 8.22 13.57 -3.52
C ASN A 139 8.43 13.40 -1.99
N LEU A 140 8.68 12.17 -1.53
CA LEU A 140 8.92 11.89 -0.11
C LEU A 140 10.22 12.55 0.35
N SER A 141 10.27 12.97 1.61
CA SER A 141 11.36 13.77 2.16
C SER A 141 11.65 13.44 3.62
N GLY A 142 12.78 13.92 4.13
CA GLY A 142 13.22 13.62 5.50
C GLY A 142 13.92 12.25 5.62
N PRO A 143 14.35 11.90 6.83
CA PRO A 143 15.11 10.67 7.05
C PRO A 143 14.22 9.42 7.02
N LEU A 144 14.84 8.26 6.80
CA LEU A 144 14.19 6.98 7.08
C LEU A 144 13.93 6.86 8.60
N PRO A 145 12.72 6.43 9.01
CA PRO A 145 12.39 6.30 10.42
C PRO A 145 13.26 5.21 11.06
N PRO A 146 13.88 5.45 12.23
CA PRO A 146 14.72 4.45 12.91
C PRO A 146 14.00 3.13 13.18
N SER A 147 12.67 3.18 13.32
CA SER A 147 11.81 2.02 13.55
C SER A 147 11.75 1.06 12.34
N MET A 148 12.18 1.49 11.15
CA MET A 148 12.25 0.65 9.95
C MET A 148 13.15 -0.57 10.15
N ALA A 149 14.14 -0.49 11.06
CA ALA A 149 14.98 -1.62 11.46
C ALA A 149 14.17 -2.81 12.04
N ASN A 150 12.92 -2.60 12.44
CA ASN A 150 12.05 -3.65 12.98
C ASN A 150 11.31 -4.46 11.90
N LEU A 151 11.43 -4.10 10.63
CA LEU A 151 10.78 -4.80 9.51
C LEU A 151 11.51 -6.12 9.17
N ALA A 152 11.50 -7.06 10.10
CA ALA A 152 12.28 -8.30 10.03
C ALA A 152 11.92 -9.24 8.87
N SER A 153 10.84 -8.96 8.13
CA SER A 153 10.42 -9.71 6.95
C SER A 153 10.73 -8.99 5.62
N LEU A 154 11.23 -7.75 5.66
CA LEU A 154 11.40 -6.91 4.47
C LEU A 154 12.61 -7.36 3.66
N THR A 155 12.34 -7.84 2.45
CA THR A 155 13.35 -8.36 1.52
C THR A 155 13.60 -7.44 0.33
N THR A 156 12.58 -6.67 -0.07
CA THR A 156 12.63 -5.77 -1.23
C THR A 156 12.25 -4.37 -0.79
N LEU A 157 13.15 -3.40 -1.02
CA LEU A 157 12.93 -2.00 -0.71
C LEU A 157 13.36 -1.09 -1.87
N HIS A 158 12.40 -0.39 -2.46
CA HIS A 158 12.63 0.60 -3.51
C HIS A 158 12.21 1.98 -3.02
N LEU A 159 13.17 2.90 -3.00
CA LEU A 159 13.03 4.27 -2.50
C LEU A 159 13.57 5.31 -3.49
N GLN A 160 14.11 4.85 -4.63
CA GLN A 160 14.76 5.72 -5.60
C GLN A 160 13.84 6.81 -6.14
N ASP A 161 14.44 7.89 -6.64
CA ASP A 161 13.71 9.04 -7.19
C ASP A 161 12.76 9.69 -6.16
N ASN A 162 13.33 10.14 -5.05
CA ASN A 162 12.65 10.87 -3.99
C ASN A 162 13.56 12.01 -3.46
N HIS A 163 13.19 12.64 -2.35
CA HIS A 163 13.97 13.65 -1.63
C HIS A 163 14.36 13.19 -0.22
N LEU A 164 14.51 11.89 0.00
CA LEU A 164 14.84 11.31 1.31
C LEU A 164 16.27 11.67 1.71
N THR A 165 16.48 11.95 3.00
CA THR A 165 17.74 12.42 3.56
C THR A 165 18.26 11.48 4.65
N GLY A 166 19.38 11.82 5.29
CA GLY A 166 19.90 11.07 6.44
C GLY A 166 20.83 9.94 6.04
N LEU A 167 20.94 8.94 6.92
CA LEU A 167 21.88 7.83 6.83
C LEU A 167 21.14 6.52 6.51
N LEU A 168 21.83 5.60 5.83
CA LEU A 168 21.31 4.28 5.48
C LEU A 168 21.51 3.23 6.59
N ASP A 169 22.08 3.61 7.74
CA ASP A 169 22.40 2.70 8.86
C ASP A 169 21.19 1.90 9.35
N VAL A 170 19.98 2.47 9.26
CA VAL A 170 18.74 1.81 9.69
C VAL A 170 18.41 0.54 8.88
N LEU A 171 18.92 0.44 7.65
CA LEU A 171 18.63 -0.69 6.75
C LEU A 171 19.61 -1.85 6.91
N GLN A 172 20.74 -1.65 7.60
CA GLN A 172 21.89 -2.56 7.53
C GLN A 172 21.64 -3.97 8.08
N ASP A 173 20.65 -4.12 8.97
CA ASP A 173 20.31 -5.38 9.63
C ASP A 173 19.02 -6.02 9.08
N LEU A 174 18.38 -5.39 8.10
CA LEU A 174 17.21 -5.95 7.43
C LEU A 174 17.64 -7.08 6.47
N PRO A 175 16.79 -8.10 6.25
CA PRO A 175 17.10 -9.22 5.37
C PRO A 175 16.91 -8.85 3.88
N LEU A 176 17.38 -7.67 3.48
CA LEU A 176 17.23 -7.14 2.13
C LEU A 176 18.03 -7.96 1.12
N ILE A 177 17.37 -8.36 0.05
CA ILE A 177 17.96 -9.00 -1.12
C ILE A 177 17.94 -8.08 -2.35
N ALA A 178 17.10 -7.05 -2.31
CA ALA A 178 17.01 -5.99 -3.30
C ALA A 178 16.80 -4.65 -2.59
N LEU A 179 17.66 -3.69 -2.91
CA LEU A 179 17.62 -2.34 -2.34
C LEU A 179 18.01 -1.33 -3.42
N ASP A 180 17.11 -0.39 -3.72
CA ASP A 180 17.39 0.73 -4.61
C ASP A 180 17.04 2.04 -3.89
N VAL A 181 18.06 2.88 -3.70
CA VAL A 181 17.97 4.17 -3.02
C VAL A 181 18.51 5.32 -3.90
N GLU A 182 18.77 5.06 -5.18
CA GLU A 182 19.33 6.03 -6.13
C GLU A 182 18.50 7.33 -6.17
N ASN A 183 19.11 8.42 -6.64
CA ASN A 183 18.40 9.69 -6.84
C ASN A 183 17.62 10.19 -5.61
N ASN A 184 18.28 10.14 -4.45
CA ASN A 184 17.85 10.74 -3.19
C ASN A 184 18.91 11.73 -2.65
N LEU A 185 18.71 12.21 -1.44
CA LEU A 185 19.59 13.13 -0.71
C LEU A 185 20.24 12.45 0.51
N PHE A 186 20.38 11.12 0.48
CA PHE A 186 21.12 10.37 1.49
C PHE A 186 22.58 10.81 1.55
N SER A 187 23.17 10.71 2.74
CA SER A 187 24.52 11.17 3.01
C SER A 187 25.23 10.21 3.98
N GLY A 188 26.50 10.49 4.24
CA GLY A 188 27.32 9.66 5.13
C GLY A 188 27.81 8.37 4.45
N PRO A 189 28.46 7.49 5.23
CA PRO A 189 29.00 6.24 4.69
C PRO A 189 27.87 5.27 4.36
N ILE A 190 28.06 4.49 3.30
CA ILE A 190 27.19 3.34 3.02
C ILE A 190 27.60 2.20 3.96
N PRO A 191 26.67 1.65 4.77
CA PRO A 191 26.96 0.49 5.62
C PRO A 191 27.46 -0.69 4.79
N SER A 192 28.54 -1.34 5.24
CA SER A 192 29.17 -2.45 4.50
C SER A 192 28.23 -3.63 4.23
N LYS A 193 27.23 -3.85 5.08
CA LYS A 193 26.19 -4.88 4.90
C LYS A 193 25.26 -4.59 3.72
N LEU A 194 25.10 -3.34 3.30
CA LEU A 194 24.29 -3.00 2.13
C LEU A 194 25.06 -3.24 0.82
N LEU A 195 26.39 -3.06 0.84
CA LEU A 195 27.25 -3.26 -0.33
C LEU A 195 27.30 -4.70 -0.84
N VAL A 196 26.88 -5.68 -0.04
CA VAL A 196 26.84 -7.10 -0.44
C VAL A 196 25.51 -7.50 -1.07
N ILE A 197 24.50 -6.63 -1.07
CA ILE A 197 23.21 -6.90 -1.69
C ILE A 197 23.41 -6.91 -3.22
N PRO A 198 23.07 -8.00 -3.95
CA PRO A 198 23.47 -8.19 -5.35
C PRO A 198 23.05 -7.08 -6.32
N ASN A 199 21.95 -6.39 -6.02
CA ASN A 199 21.40 -5.31 -6.83
C ASN A 199 21.29 -4.00 -6.01
N PHE A 200 22.22 -3.76 -5.08
CA PHE A 200 22.27 -2.48 -4.38
C PHE A 200 22.55 -1.34 -5.34
N ARG A 201 21.66 -0.35 -5.36
CA ARG A 201 21.74 0.85 -6.21
C ARG A 201 21.55 2.09 -5.34
#